data_AF-A0AAN5D1P6-F1
#
_entry.id   AF-A0AAN5D1P6-F1
#
_cell.length_a   1.000
_cell.length_b   1.000
_cell.length_c   1.000
_cell.angle_alpha   90.00
_cell.angle_beta   90.00
_cell.angle_gamma   90.00
#
_symmetry.space_group_name_H-M   'P 1'
#
loop_
_entity.id
_entity.type
_entity.pdbx_description
1 polymer ?
#
loop_
_entity_poly.entity_id
_entity_poly.type
_entity_poly.pdbx_seq_one_letter_code
_entity_poly.pdbx_strand_id
1 'polypeptide(L)'
;EVCGLPWKACAVKKERNGSFHLGVFLYHRQSDSDIWSIDVSGSISLLNTDGEQKKNFTVNTTFNREVPNWGCPDLCEWENLTDEAKVINTGC
;
A
#
# COMPACT_ATOMS: atom_id res chain seq x y z
N GLU A 1 -8.46 20.75 -3.87
CA GLU A 1 -8.13 20.30 -2.50
C GLU A 1 -8.82 18.97 -2.26
N VAL A 2 -8.06 17.90 -2.04
CA VAL A 2 -8.63 16.64 -1.56
C VAL A 2 -8.80 16.81 -0.06
N CYS A 3 -10.01 16.56 0.45
CA CYS A 3 -10.50 16.79 1.82
C CYS A 3 -9.38 16.89 2.88
N GLY A 4 -9.36 17.97 3.67
CA GLY A 4 -8.34 18.32 4.68
C GLY A 4 -8.18 17.34 5.87
N LEU A 5 -8.21 16.04 5.61
CA LEU A 5 -8.06 14.94 6.55
C LEU A 5 -6.75 14.19 6.26
N PRO A 6 -6.00 13.77 7.29
CA PRO A 6 -4.69 13.15 7.11
C PRO A 6 -4.84 11.70 6.61
N TRP A 7 -4.20 11.43 5.47
CA TRP A 7 -4.04 10.09 4.90
C TRP A 7 -2.64 9.55 5.21
N LYS A 8 -2.53 8.23 5.45
CA LYS A 8 -1.24 7.57 5.63
C LYS A 8 -1.18 6.28 4.82
N ALA A 9 -0.19 6.16 3.94
CA ALA A 9 0.17 4.88 3.34
C ALA A 9 1.13 4.14 4.30
N CYS A 10 0.86 2.86 4.56
CA CYS A 10 1.66 2.00 5.41
C CYS A 10 2.08 0.75 4.64
N ALA A 11 3.39 0.51 4.55
CA ALA A 11 3.97 -0.73 4.08
C ALA A 11 4.32 -1.61 5.28
N VAL A 12 3.91 -2.88 5.26
CA VAL A 12 4.15 -3.84 6.35
C VAL A 12 4.55 -5.19 5.77
N LYS A 13 5.47 -5.89 6.44
CA LYS A 13 5.77 -7.30 6.16
C LYS A 13 4.68 -8.17 6.80
N LYS A 14 4.00 -9.00 6.02
CA LYS A 14 2.95 -9.92 6.49
C LYS A 14 3.27 -11.36 6.10
N GLU A 15 3.00 -12.30 6.99
CA GLU A 15 3.06 -13.73 6.69
C GLU A 15 1.70 -14.20 6.16
N ARG A 16 1.70 -14.96 5.05
CA ARG A 16 0.52 -15.59 4.48
C ARG A 16 0.90 -16.92 3.86
N ASN A 17 0.20 -17.99 4.25
CA ASN A 17 0.43 -19.34 3.73
C ASN A 17 1.91 -19.81 3.83
N GLY A 18 2.63 -19.40 4.88
CA GLY A 18 4.02 -19.78 5.09
C GLY A 18 5.05 -18.99 4.29
N SER A 19 4.65 -17.95 3.54
CA SER A 19 5.57 -17.00 2.89
C SER A 19 5.34 -15.57 3.34
N PHE A 20 6.38 -14.73 3.25
CA PHE A 20 6.29 -13.32 3.59
C PHE A 20 5.97 -12.46 2.37
N HIS A 21 5.07 -11.50 2.57
CA HIS A 21 4.62 -10.56 1.55
C HIS A 21 4.71 -9.13 2.07
N LEU A 22 4.89 -8.18 1.15
CA LEU A 22 4.62 -6.78 1.36
C LEU A 22 3.11 -6.54 1.30
N GLY A 23 2.55 -6.15 2.44
CA GLY A 23 1.23 -5.59 2.53
C GLY A 23 1.29 -4.06 2.46
N VAL A 24 0.42 -3.45 1.66
CA VAL A 24 0.28 -1.99 1.57
C VAL A 24 -1.14 -1.58 1.90
N PHE A 25 -1.27 -0.64 2.82
CA PHE A 25 -2.56 -0.19 3.35
C PHE A 25 -2.63 1.33 3.33
N LEU A 26 -3.75 1.84 2.84
CA LEU A 26 -4.16 3.22 3.05
C LEU A 26 -4.93 3.29 4.36
N TYR A 27 -4.48 4.17 5.25
CA TYR A 27 -5.16 4.52 6.48
C TYR A 27 -5.77 5.89 6.33
N HIS A 28 -7.02 6.01 6.77
CA HIS A 28 -7.63 7.28 7.04
C HIS A 28 -7.64 7.50 8.55
N ARG A 29 -7.30 8.73 8.99
CA ARG A 29 -7.47 9.29 10.34
C ARG A 29 -7.94 8.30 11.44
N GLN A 30 -7.10 8.04 12.45
CA GLN A 30 -7.61 7.66 13.77
C GLN A 30 -8.30 8.89 14.38
N SER A 31 -9.60 9.04 14.12
CA SER A 31 -10.42 10.10 14.71
C SER A 31 -11.14 9.51 15.91
N ASP A 32 -11.11 10.21 17.04
CA ASP A 32 -11.98 9.88 18.18
C ASP A 32 -13.44 10.27 17.93
N SER A 33 -13.75 10.93 16.81
CA SER A 33 -15.13 11.17 16.39
C SER A 33 -15.78 9.87 15.93
N ASP A 34 -16.95 9.59 16.48
CA ASP A 34 -17.79 8.47 16.07
C ASP A 34 -18.58 8.74 14.79
N ILE A 35 -18.54 9.97 14.29
CA ILE A 35 -19.36 10.43 13.17
C ILE A 35 -18.44 10.92 12.06
N TRP A 36 -17.99 10.00 11.21
CA TRP A 36 -17.38 10.31 9.93
C TRP A 36 -17.45 9.10 8.98
N SER A 37 -17.55 9.39 7.70
CA SER A 37 -17.42 8.43 6.62
C SER A 37 -16.89 9.17 5.39
N ILE A 38 -16.05 8.52 4.59
CA ILE A 38 -15.56 9.09 3.32
C ILE A 38 -15.44 8.00 2.27
N ASP A 39 -16.04 8.26 1.11
CA ASP A 39 -15.90 7.41 -0.06
C ASP A 39 -14.62 7.79 -0.80
N VAL A 40 -13.80 6.79 -1.07
CA VAL A 40 -12.50 6.97 -1.71
C VAL A 40 -12.40 6.09 -2.94
N SER A 41 -12.02 6.71 -4.05
CA SER A 41 -11.56 6.04 -5.24
C SER A 41 -10.17 6.55 -5.59
N GLY A 42 -9.21 5.65 -5.75
CA GLY A 42 -7.82 5.97 -6.03
C GLY A 42 -6.99 4.74 -6.37
N SER A 43 -5.68 4.91 -6.49
CA SER A 43 -4.76 3.82 -6.80
C SER A 43 -3.46 3.96 -6.01
N ILE A 44 -2.86 2.82 -5.68
CA ILE A 44 -1.54 2.75 -5.05
C ILE A 44 -0.62 1.94 -5.94
N SER A 45 0.50 2.54 -6.32
CA SER A 45 1.49 1.96 -7.20
C SER A 45 2.77 1.65 -6.44
N LEU A 46 3.30 0.43 -6.63
CA LEU A 46 4.67 0.08 -6.27
C LEU A 46 5.56 0.41 -7.47
N LEU A 47 6.52 1.30 -7.25
CA LEU A 47 7.47 1.73 -8.27
C LEU A 47 8.83 1.07 -8.05
N ASN A 48 9.52 0.82 -9.15
CA ASN A 48 10.96 0.57 -9.16
C ASN A 48 11.74 1.86 -8.85
N THR A 49 13.05 1.73 -8.62
CA THR A 49 13.96 2.85 -8.37
C THR A 49 14.09 3.81 -9.56
N ASP A 50 13.83 3.35 -10.78
CA ASP A 50 13.77 4.16 -12.01
C ASP A 50 12.42 4.88 -12.19
N GLY A 51 11.47 4.64 -11.29
CA GLY A 51 10.12 5.20 -11.36
C GLY A 51 9.14 4.37 -12.18
N GLU A 52 9.55 3.23 -12.77
CA GLU A 52 8.64 2.36 -13.50
C GLU A 52 7.67 1.64 -12.56
N GLN A 53 6.38 1.61 -12.93
CA GLN A 53 5.36 0.94 -12.13
C GLN A 53 5.47 -0.59 -12.25
N LYS A 54 5.78 -1.26 -11.14
CA LYS A 54 5.83 -2.73 -11.03
C LYS A 54 4.46 -3.35 -10.75
N LYS A 55 3.72 -2.74 -9.83
CA LYS A 55 2.40 -3.22 -9.38
C LYS A 55 1.51 -2.01 -9.12
N ASN A 56 0.21 -2.21 -9.32
CA ASN A 56 -0.80 -1.22 -9.01
C ASN A 56 -2.02 -1.94 -8.45
N PHE A 57 -2.65 -1.34 -7.45
CA PHE A 57 -3.97 -1.78 -7.01
C PHE A 57 -4.88 -0.58 -6.77
N THR A 58 -6.15 -0.79 -7.10
CA THR A 58 -7.19 0.23 -6.95
C THR A 58 -7.74 0.19 -5.53
N VAL A 59 -7.89 1.36 -4.94
CA VAL A 59 -8.66 1.58 -3.72
C VAL A 59 -10.03 2.08 -4.18
N ASN A 60 -11.07 1.33 -3.90
CA ASN A 60 -12.45 1.78 -4.05
C ASN A 60 -13.23 1.30 -2.84
N THR A 61 -13.36 2.15 -1.84
CA THR A 61 -13.90 1.77 -0.53
C THR A 61 -14.43 2.99 0.23
N THR A 62 -15.27 2.71 1.23
CA THR A 62 -15.74 3.69 2.19
C THR A 62 -14.96 3.53 3.48
N PHE A 63 -14.19 4.56 3.86
CA PHE A 63 -13.50 4.60 5.15
C PHE A 63 -14.41 5.16 6.22
N ASN A 64 -14.44 4.51 7.38
CA ASN A 64 -15.19 4.92 8.56
C ASN A 64 -14.51 4.33 9.82
N ARG A 65 -15.16 4.43 10.98
CA ARG A 65 -14.63 3.89 12.24
C ARG A 65 -14.39 2.37 12.22
N GLU A 66 -15.24 1.62 11.54
CA GLU A 66 -15.16 0.15 11.44
C GLU A 66 -14.15 -0.30 10.39
N VAL A 67 -14.00 0.49 9.33
CA VAL A 67 -13.04 0.28 8.23
C VAL A 67 -12.06 1.47 8.18
N PRO A 68 -11.15 1.60 9.16
CA PRO A 68 -10.22 2.74 9.22
C PRO A 68 -9.06 2.59 8.22
N ASN A 69 -8.90 1.41 7.63
CA ASN A 69 -7.88 1.12 6.64
C ASN A 69 -8.37 0.17 5.56
N TRP A 70 -7.73 0.25 4.40
CA TRP A 70 -7.98 -0.62 3.26
C TRP A 70 -6.69 -0.83 2.47
N GLY A 71 -6.47 -2.01 1.92
CA GLY A 71 -5.20 -2.30 1.28
C GLY A 71 -5.11 -3.67 0.62
N CYS A 72 -3.92 -3.94 0.12
CA CYS A 72 -3.53 -5.21 -0.47
C CYS A 72 -2.52 -5.90 0.47
N PRO A 73 -2.89 -6.97 1.18
CA PRO A 73 -2.02 -7.64 2.14
C PRO A 73 -0.87 -8.44 1.50
N ASP A 74 -0.95 -8.73 0.21
CA ASP A 74 -0.10 -9.63 -0.57
C ASP A 74 0.36 -8.98 -1.90
N LEU A 75 0.71 -7.70 -1.87
CA LEU A 75 1.04 -6.93 -3.07
C LEU A 75 2.24 -7.51 -3.83
N CYS A 76 3.24 -7.98 -3.10
CA CYS A 76 4.47 -8.54 -3.62
C CYS A 76 5.09 -9.48 -2.60
N GLU A 77 5.63 -10.63 -3.03
CA GLU A 77 6.46 -11.46 -2.14
C GLU A 77 7.68 -10.69 -1.66
N TRP A 78 8.01 -10.85 -0.39
CA TRP A 78 9.06 -10.05 0.26
C TRP A 78 10.44 -10.30 -0.36
N GLU A 79 10.72 -11.54 -0.78
CA GLU A 79 11.98 -11.94 -1.41
C GLU A 79 12.25 -11.15 -2.70
N ASN A 80 11.20 -10.84 -3.47
CA ASN A 80 11.31 -10.04 -4.70
C ASN A 80 11.67 -8.56 -4.46
N LEU A 81 11.56 -8.07 -3.21
CA LEU A 81 11.90 -6.70 -2.84
C LEU A 81 13.33 -6.55 -2.32
N THR A 82 13.89 -7.63 -1.77
CA THR A 82 15.21 -7.64 -1.12
C THR A 82 16.31 -8.20 -2.00
N ASP A 83 16.00 -8.61 -3.24
CA ASP A 83 16.98 -9.07 -4.21
C ASP A 83 17.86 -7.89 -4.68
N GLU A 84 18.90 -7.58 -3.89
CA GLU A 84 20.03 -6.74 -4.32
C GLU A 84 20.77 -7.35 -5.54
N ALA A 85 20.54 -8.63 -5.84
CA ALA A 85 21.25 -9.42 -6.85
C ALA A 85 20.71 -9.32 -8.29
N LYS A 86 19.71 -8.47 -8.58
CA LYS A 86 19.29 -8.15 -9.96
C LYS A 86 19.75 -6.77 -10.45
N VAL A 87 20.74 -6.17 -9.79
CA VAL A 87 21.65 -5.25 -10.48
C VAL A 87 22.56 -6.12 -11.36
N ILE A 88 21.98 -6.59 -12.48
CA ILE A 88 22.74 -7.22 -13.55
C ILE A 88 23.73 -6.17 -14.02
N ASN A 89 25.01 -6.51 -13.92
CA ASN A 89 26.11 -5.95 -14.69
C ASN A 89 25.64 -5.38 -16.03
N THR A 90 25.44 -4.07 -16.12
CA THR A 90 25.74 -3.31 -17.33
C THR A 90 27.17 -2.80 -17.20
N GLY A 91 28.11 -3.75 -17.13
CA GLY A 91 29.44 -3.54 -17.64
C GLY A 91 29.37 -3.64 -19.16
N CYS A 92 29.31 -2.49 -19.81
CA CYS A 92 29.82 -2.14 -21.15
C CYS A 92 29.36 -0.72 -21.49
#